data_AF-A0A9K3DSE2-F1
#
_entry.id   AF-A0A9K3DSE2-F1
#
_cell.length_a   1.000
_cell.length_b   1.000
_cell.length_c   1.000
_cell.angle_alpha   90.00
_cell.angle_beta   90.00
_cell.angle_gamma   90.00
#
_symmetry.space_group_name_H-M   'P 1'
#
loop_
_entity.id
_entity.type
_entity.pdbx_description
1 polymer ?
#
loop_
_entity_poly.entity_id
_entity_poly.type
_entity_poly.pdbx_seq_one_letter_code
_entity_poly.pdbx_strand_id
1 'polypeptide(L)'
;MEINPIPEKLIEACLCKGFGSKLTGSALKWLLSLPPYSITSFANLVNLFNSQFSCSRKFERLTSDLYRVTQGQNESLRDYITKFSKESLDIPNLDIATAVEAFKMGLLRDSLFYDDLVMTPCRNLDEVRTRALGW
;
A
#
# COMPACT_ATOMS: atom_id res chain seq x y z
N MET A 1 -20.67 -4.08 -42.90
CA MET A 1 -20.85 -5.09 -41.85
C MET A 1 -21.68 -4.43 -40.77
N GLU A 2 -22.92 -4.86 -40.56
CA GLU A 2 -23.73 -4.37 -39.44
C GLU A 2 -23.14 -4.95 -38.15
N ILE A 3 -22.67 -4.08 -37.25
CA ILE A 3 -22.37 -4.47 -35.88
C ILE A 3 -23.73 -4.54 -35.17
N ASN A 4 -24.33 -5.73 -35.15
CA ASN A 4 -25.52 -5.96 -34.35
C ASN A 4 -25.15 -5.81 -32.87
N PRO A 5 -25.72 -4.84 -32.13
CA PRO A 5 -25.40 -4.64 -30.75
C PRO A 5 -25.82 -5.87 -29.94
N ILE A 6 -25.01 -6.21 -28.93
CA ILE A 6 -25.34 -7.28 -27.99
C ILE A 6 -26.64 -6.90 -27.29
N PRO A 7 -27.66 -7.77 -27.27
CA PRO A 7 -28.89 -7.50 -26.53
C PRO A 7 -28.57 -7.19 -25.06
N GLU A 8 -29.22 -6.18 -24.49
CA GLU A 8 -28.93 -5.67 -23.14
C GLU A 8 -28.88 -6.78 -22.08
N LYS A 9 -29.84 -7.71 -22.13
CA LYS A 9 -29.94 -8.87 -21.25
C LYS A 9 -28.74 -9.84 -21.29
N LEU A 10 -27.89 -9.74 -22.31
CA LEU A 10 -26.72 -10.59 -22.51
C LEU A 10 -25.40 -9.88 -22.20
N ILE A 11 -25.40 -8.57 -21.99
CA ILE A 11 -24.18 -7.77 -21.77
C ILE A 11 -23.38 -8.32 -20.59
N GLU A 12 -24.03 -8.51 -19.44
CA GLU A 12 -23.40 -9.04 -18.22
C GLU A 12 -22.77 -10.43 -18.43
N ALA A 13 -23.50 -11.33 -19.11
CA ALA A 13 -23.01 -12.67 -19.42
C ALA A 13 -21.81 -12.64 -20.38
N CYS A 14 -21.85 -11.76 -21.38
CA CYS A 14 -20.75 -11.53 -22.31
C CYS A 14 -19.51 -10.99 -21.59
N LEU A 15 -19.67 -10.02 -20.68
CA LEU A 15 -18.58 -9.46 -19.89
C LEU A 15 -17.95 -10.51 -18.96
N CYS A 16 -18.77 -11.26 -18.21
CA CYS A 16 -18.29 -12.33 -17.33
C CYS A 16 -17.53 -13.41 -18.10
N LYS A 17 -18.09 -13.87 -19.24
CA LYS A 17 -17.44 -14.87 -20.09
C LYS A 17 -16.15 -14.33 -20.71
N GLY A 18 -16.16 -13.09 -21.17
CA GLY A 18 -14.99 -12.41 -21.72
C GLY A 18 -13.87 -12.31 -20.69
N PHE A 19 -14.18 -11.90 -19.46
CA PHE A 19 -13.22 -11.85 -18.36
C PHE A 19 -12.65 -13.24 -18.03
N GLY A 20 -13.51 -14.24 -17.83
CA GLY A 20 -13.10 -15.61 -17.53
C GLY A 20 -12.20 -16.22 -18.62
N SER A 21 -12.44 -15.87 -19.89
CA SER A 21 -11.63 -16.35 -21.02
C SER A 21 -10.19 -15.85 -21.02
N LYS A 22 -9.89 -14.78 -20.28
CA LYS A 22 -8.54 -14.20 -20.15
C LYS A 22 -7.78 -14.76 -18.95
N LEU A 23 -8.43 -15.48 -18.04
CA LEU A 23 -7.77 -16.03 -16.86
C LEU A 23 -7.00 -17.31 -17.21
N THR A 24 -5.84 -17.48 -16.59
CA THR A 24 -5.01 -18.68 -16.70
C THR A 24 -4.50 -19.12 -15.33
N GLY A 25 -3.96 -20.33 -15.23
CA GLY A 25 -3.34 -20.83 -14.00
C GLY A 25 -4.25 -20.77 -12.77
N SER A 26 -3.75 -20.20 -11.68
CA SER A 26 -4.46 -20.11 -10.40
C SER A 26 -5.74 -19.28 -10.46
N ALA A 27 -5.77 -18.23 -11.28
CA ALA A 27 -6.94 -17.38 -11.49
C ALA A 27 -8.09 -18.16 -12.15
N LEU A 28 -7.78 -18.97 -13.15
CA LEU A 28 -8.78 -19.82 -13.81
C LEU A 28 -9.28 -20.92 -12.86
N LYS A 29 -8.38 -21.59 -12.13
CA LYS A 29 -8.75 -22.63 -11.15
C LYS A 29 -9.70 -22.08 -10.08
N TRP A 30 -9.44 -20.88 -9.59
CA TRP A 30 -10.33 -20.20 -8.66
C TRP A 30 -11.71 -19.94 -9.26
N LEU A 31 -11.78 -19.36 -10.47
CA LEU A 31 -13.05 -19.06 -11.10
C LEU A 31 -13.92 -20.32 -11.26
N LEU A 32 -13.30 -21.44 -11.62
CA LEU A 32 -13.96 -22.75 -11.76
C LEU A 32 -14.36 -23.39 -10.42
N SER A 33 -13.76 -22.95 -9.31
CA SER A 33 -14.09 -23.45 -7.96
C SER A 33 -15.26 -22.74 -7.31
N LEU A 34 -15.74 -21.64 -7.88
CA LEU A 34 -16.85 -20.88 -7.32
C LEU A 34 -18.16 -21.69 -7.39
N PRO A 35 -19.04 -21.60 -6.37
CA PRO A 35 -20.33 -22.28 -6.40
C PRO A 35 -21.19 -21.84 -7.60
N PRO A 36 -22.04 -22.73 -8.13
CA PRO A 36 -23.02 -22.34 -9.14
C PRO A 36 -23.87 -21.15 -8.67
N TYR A 37 -24.20 -20.25 -9.60
CA TYR A 37 -25.01 -19.04 -9.35
C TYR A 37 -24.40 -18.01 -8.38
N SER A 38 -23.12 -18.15 -8.01
CA SER A 38 -22.43 -17.18 -7.16
C SER A 38 -22.05 -15.87 -7.85
N ILE A 39 -21.98 -15.87 -9.20
CA ILE A 39 -21.72 -14.67 -10.01
C ILE A 39 -23.05 -14.11 -10.50
N THR A 40 -23.49 -12.99 -9.94
CA THR A 40 -24.77 -12.35 -10.30
C THR A 40 -24.61 -11.22 -11.31
N SER A 41 -23.40 -10.67 -11.45
CA SER A 41 -23.04 -9.62 -12.40
C SER A 41 -21.53 -9.57 -12.62
N PHE A 42 -21.10 -8.84 -13.64
CA PHE A 42 -19.69 -8.58 -13.91
C PHE A 42 -19.03 -7.81 -12.76
N ALA A 43 -19.72 -6.83 -12.18
CA ALA A 43 -19.22 -6.12 -10.99
C ALA A 43 -19.01 -7.06 -9.80
N ASN A 44 -19.94 -7.99 -9.58
CA ASN A 44 -19.82 -9.01 -8.54
C ASN A 44 -18.63 -9.96 -8.82
N LEU A 45 -18.44 -10.41 -10.06
CA LEU A 45 -17.27 -11.18 -10.48
C LEU A 45 -15.95 -10.44 -10.21
N VAL A 46 -15.86 -9.16 -10.60
CA VAL A 46 -14.67 -8.33 -10.36
C VAL A 46 -14.40 -8.18 -8.87
N ASN A 47 -15.43 -8.01 -8.03
CA ASN A 47 -15.26 -7.91 -6.58
C ASN A 47 -14.79 -9.24 -5.97
N LEU A 48 -15.35 -10.37 -6.39
CA LEU A 48 -14.91 -11.69 -5.95
C LEU A 48 -13.45 -11.96 -6.37
N PHE A 49 -13.11 -11.63 -7.62
CA PHE A 49 -11.75 -11.79 -8.16
C PHE A 49 -10.76 -10.93 -7.39
N ASN A 50 -11.10 -9.67 -7.15
CA ASN A 50 -10.32 -8.80 -6.29
C ASN A 50 -10.20 -9.44 -4.91
N SER A 51 -11.27 -9.77 -4.20
CA SER A 51 -11.17 -10.36 -2.84
C SER A 51 -10.26 -11.59 -2.77
N GLN A 52 -10.24 -12.45 -3.79
CA GLN A 52 -9.40 -13.64 -3.81
C GLN A 52 -7.94 -13.33 -4.12
N PHE A 53 -7.69 -12.48 -5.12
CA PHE A 53 -6.34 -12.23 -5.67
C PHE A 53 -5.75 -10.90 -5.21
N SER A 54 -6.46 -10.12 -4.41
CA SER A 54 -6.02 -8.84 -3.85
C SER A 54 -5.15 -9.01 -2.61
N CYS A 55 -4.46 -10.13 -2.44
CA CYS A 55 -3.33 -10.21 -1.50
C CYS A 55 -2.26 -9.12 -1.78
N SER A 56 -2.36 -8.41 -2.91
CA SER A 56 -1.51 -7.26 -3.30
C SER A 56 -2.14 -5.88 -3.11
N ARG A 57 -3.42 -5.76 -2.74
CA ARG A 57 -3.87 -4.50 -2.11
C ARG A 57 -3.30 -4.55 -0.70
N LYS A 58 -2.02 -4.16 -0.58
CA LYS A 58 -1.47 -3.67 0.69
C LYS A 58 -2.59 -2.84 1.29
N PHE A 59 -3.06 -3.21 2.47
CA PHE A 59 -3.88 -2.31 3.28
C PHE A 59 -3.26 -0.92 3.13
N GLU A 60 -4.09 0.10 2.86
CA GLU A 60 -3.59 1.48 2.78
C GLU A 60 -2.62 1.67 3.96
N ARG A 61 -1.36 1.96 3.64
CA ARG A 61 -0.33 2.04 4.67
C ARG A 61 -0.76 3.12 5.63
N LEU A 62 -0.84 2.76 6.90
CA LEU A 62 -1.22 3.69 7.95
C LEU A 62 0.05 4.40 8.42
N THR A 63 -0.10 5.61 8.96
CA THR A 63 1.03 6.31 9.56
C THR A 63 1.70 5.50 10.67
N SER A 64 0.92 4.70 11.41
CA SER A 64 1.44 3.78 12.43
C SER A 64 2.37 2.69 11.89
N ASP A 65 2.32 2.38 10.59
CA ASP A 65 3.24 1.41 10.00
C ASP A 65 4.68 1.94 9.97
N LEU A 66 4.88 3.26 10.05
CA LEU A 66 6.21 3.87 10.12
C LEU A 66 7.00 3.50 11.38
N TYR A 67 6.34 3.08 12.48
CA TYR A 67 7.06 2.59 13.66
C TYR A 67 7.88 1.32 13.39
N ARG A 68 7.60 0.61 12.28
CA ARG A 68 8.39 -0.54 11.85
C ARG A 68 9.67 -0.14 11.12
N VAL A 69 9.82 1.14 10.76
CA VAL A 69 10.98 1.67 10.06
C VAL A 69 12.01 2.13 11.09
N THR A 70 12.96 1.24 11.39
CA THR A 70 14.04 1.49 12.36
C THR A 70 15.38 1.62 11.67
N GLN A 71 16.31 2.36 12.29
CA GLN A 71 17.69 2.48 11.88
C GLN A 71 18.43 1.20 12.26
N GLY A 72 19.07 0.55 11.29
CA GLY A 72 19.94 -0.59 11.54
C GLY A 72 21.22 -0.17 12.27
N GLN A 73 21.80 -1.07 13.06
CA GLN A 73 23.03 -0.79 13.83
C GLN A 73 24.20 -0.28 12.99
N ASN A 74 24.27 -0.72 11.73
CA ASN A 74 25.31 -0.34 10.76
C ASN A 74 24.76 0.56 9.64
N GLU A 75 23.54 1.07 9.78
CA GLU A 75 22.89 1.94 8.80
C GLU A 75 23.23 3.40 9.10
N SER A 76 23.73 4.13 8.09
CA SER A 76 23.98 5.55 8.26
C SER A 76 22.68 6.32 8.49
N LEU A 77 22.76 7.47 9.17
CA LEU A 77 21.59 8.33 9.38
C LEU A 77 20.94 8.74 8.05
N ARG A 78 21.76 9.00 7.02
CA ARG A 78 21.29 9.36 5.68
C ARG A 78 20.50 8.23 5.01
N ASP A 79 20.97 6.99 5.13
CA ASP A 79 20.28 5.82 4.58
C ASP A 79 18.96 5.58 5.30
N TYR A 80 18.95 5.72 6.63
CA TYR A 80 17.73 5.66 7.43
C TYR A 80 16.71 6.72 7.01
N ILE A 81 17.12 7.98 6.85
CA ILE A 81 16.23 9.08 6.40
C ILE A 81 15.68 8.79 5.01
N THR A 82 16.50 8.26 4.10
CA THR A 82 16.10 7.91 2.74
C THR A 82 15.05 6.81 2.75
N LYS A 83 15.29 5.76 3.55
CA LYS A 83 14.36 4.64 3.76
C LYS A 83 13.04 5.12 4.38
N PHE A 84 13.09 5.89 5.45
CA PHE A 84 11.92 6.44 6.11
C PHE A 84 11.11 7.36 5.19
N SER A 85 11.79 8.22 4.44
CA SER A 85 11.14 9.12 3.48
C SER A 85 10.40 8.34 2.39
N LYS A 86 11.02 7.29 1.85
CA LYS A 86 10.38 6.41 0.87
C LYS A 86 9.10 5.77 1.41
N GLU A 87 9.15 5.22 2.63
CA GLU A 87 7.98 4.59 3.25
C GLU A 87 6.87 5.61 3.57
N SER A 88 7.24 6.84 3.93
CA SER A 88 6.27 7.91 4.21
C SER A 88 5.53 8.43 2.96
N LEU A 89 6.16 8.40 1.79
CA LEU A 89 5.56 8.85 0.52
C LEU A 89 4.43 7.93 0.04
N ASP A 90 4.44 6.67 0.48
CA ASP A 90 3.43 5.67 0.12
C ASP A 90 2.15 5.78 0.98
N ILE A 91 2.07 6.75 1.90
CA ILE A 91 0.96 6.91 2.86
C ILE A 91 0.06 8.08 2.43
N PRO A 92 -1.20 7.83 2.01
CA PRO A 92 -2.07 8.87 1.44
C PRO A 92 -2.56 9.89 2.49
N ASN A 93 -2.75 9.48 3.74
CA ASN A 93 -3.24 10.33 4.84
C ASN A 93 -2.22 10.36 5.99
N LEU A 94 -1.04 10.89 5.71
CA LEU A 94 0.07 10.92 6.68
C LEU A 94 -0.25 11.84 7.86
N ASP A 95 -0.30 11.28 9.07
CA ASP A 95 -0.41 12.04 10.30
C ASP A 95 0.98 12.57 10.71
N ILE A 96 1.18 13.88 10.62
CA ILE A 96 2.51 14.47 10.78
C ILE A 96 3.07 14.20 12.20
N ALA A 97 2.25 14.27 13.23
CA ALA A 97 2.68 14.05 14.60
C ALA A 97 3.18 12.61 14.82
N THR A 98 2.38 11.62 14.40
CA THR A 98 2.74 10.20 14.46
C THR A 98 3.98 9.91 13.61
N ALA A 99 4.11 10.53 12.43
CA ALA A 99 5.26 10.32 11.57
C ALA A 99 6.57 10.85 12.18
N VAL A 100 6.54 12.03 12.81
CA VAL A 100 7.70 12.60 13.51
C VAL A 100 8.07 11.74 14.72
N GLU A 101 7.07 11.27 15.48
CA GLU A 101 7.31 10.38 16.61
C GLU A 101 7.91 9.04 16.16
N ALA A 102 7.34 8.42 15.13
CA ALA A 102 7.85 7.17 14.55
C ALA A 102 9.28 7.32 14.02
N PHE A 103 9.60 8.45 13.37
CA PHE A 103 10.96 8.75 12.94
C PHE A 103 11.92 8.78 14.14
N LYS A 104 11.57 9.53 15.19
CA LYS A 104 12.39 9.62 16.40
C LYS A 104 12.57 8.26 17.06
N MET A 105 11.49 7.49 17.21
CA MET A 105 11.52 6.17 17.83
C MET A 105 12.26 5.12 16.99
N GLY A 106 12.37 5.33 15.68
CA GLY A 106 13.10 4.46 14.78
C GLY A 106 14.62 4.66 14.81
N LEU A 107 15.13 5.80 15.30
CA LEU A 107 16.56 6.03 15.44
C LEU A 107 17.22 5.10 16.48
N LEU A 108 18.54 4.94 16.36
CA LEU A 108 19.32 4.30 17.42
C LEU A 108 19.22 5.14 18.70
N ARG A 109 18.84 4.51 19.81
CA ARG A 109 18.61 5.20 21.11
C ARG A 109 19.83 5.95 21.63
N ASP A 110 21.02 5.44 21.33
CA ASP A 110 22.28 6.02 21.80
C ASP A 110 22.88 6.98 20.76
N SER A 111 22.12 7.39 19.74
CA SER A 111 22.60 8.34 18.74
C SER A 111 22.46 9.79 19.22
N LEU A 112 23.48 10.60 18.99
CA LEU A 112 23.46 12.02 19.30
C LEU A 112 22.30 12.77 18.63
N PHE A 113 21.87 12.30 17.45
CA PHE A 113 20.72 12.88 16.76
C PHE A 113 19.39 12.54 17.44
N TYR A 114 19.25 11.35 18.03
CA TYR A 114 18.10 11.03 18.88
C TYR A 114 18.02 11.99 20.07
N ASP A 115 19.14 12.20 20.76
CA ASP A 115 19.22 13.11 21.91
C ASP A 115 18.86 14.55 21.52
N ASP A 116 19.36 15.04 20.38
CA ASP A 116 19.00 16.36 19.86
C ASP A 116 17.50 16.51 19.60
N LEU A 117 16.86 15.50 19.00
CA LEU A 117 15.41 15.51 18.75
C LEU A 117 14.58 15.41 20.03
N VAL A 118 15.11 14.81 21.10
CA VAL A 118 14.47 14.82 22.42
C VAL A 118 14.55 16.21 23.04
N MET A 119 15.70 16.88 22.96
CA MET A 119 15.90 18.22 23.53
C MET A 119 15.18 19.30 22.72
N THR A 120 15.14 19.15 21.40
CA THR A 120 14.55 20.13 20.48
C THR A 120 13.56 19.42 19.55
N PRO A 121 12.29 19.23 19.95
CA PRO A 121 11.30 18.54 19.12
C PRO A 121 11.06 19.24 17.77
N CYS A 122 10.95 18.46 16.70
CA CYS A 122 10.53 18.95 15.38
C CYS A 122 9.01 18.88 15.22
N ARG A 123 8.44 19.75 14.38
CA ARG A 123 6.99 19.81 14.10
C ARG A 123 6.57 19.00 12.87
N ASN A 124 7.51 18.70 11.97
CA ASN A 124 7.26 17.98 10.73
C ASN A 124 8.55 17.29 10.23
N LEU A 125 8.40 16.43 9.21
CA LEU A 125 9.51 15.67 8.65
C LEU A 125 10.53 16.53 7.88
N ASP A 126 10.14 17.70 7.37
CA ASP A 126 11.07 18.58 6.67
C ASP A 126 12.05 19.26 7.63
N GLU A 127 11.58 19.71 8.79
CA GLU A 127 12.45 20.20 9.86
C GLU A 127 13.45 19.13 10.31
N VAL A 128 13.00 17.87 10.45
CA VAL A 128 13.86 16.73 10.79
C VAL A 128 14.93 16.55 9.71
N ARG A 129 14.55 16.56 8.42
CA ARG A 129 15.48 16.41 7.29
C ARG A 129 16.50 17.54 7.24
N THR A 130 16.05 18.79 7.32
CA THR A 130 16.92 19.96 7.30
C THR A 130 17.91 19.90 8.45
N ARG A 131 17.47 19.49 9.64
CA ARG A 131 18.37 19.35 10.78
C ARG A 131 19.39 18.24 10.57
N ALA A 132 18.97 17.09 10.05
CA ALA A 132 19.86 15.98 9.77
C ALA A 132 20.96 16.30 8.74
N LEU A 133 20.79 17.31 7.87
CA LEU A 133 21.86 17.78 6.97
C LEU A 133 23.04 18.43 7.71
N GLY A 134 22.86 18.83 8.97
CA GLY A 134 23.91 19.38 9.82
C GLY A 134 24.71 18.32 10.59
N TRP A 135 24.45 17.04 10.36
CA TRP A 135 25.07 15.89 11.04
C TRP A 135 25.96 15.07 10.11
#